data_AF-A0AAD2CH29-F1
#
_entry.id   AF-A0AAD2CH29-F1
#
_cell.length_a   1.000
_cell.length_b   1.000
_cell.length_c   1.000
_cell.angle_alpha   90.00
_cell.angle_beta   90.00
_cell.angle_gamma   90.00
#
_symmetry.space_group_name_H-M   'P 1'
#
loop_
_entity.id
_entity.type
_entity.pdbx_description
1 polymer ?
#
loop_
_entity_poly.entity_id
_entity_poly.type
_entity_poly.pdbx_seq_one_letter_code
_entity_poly.pdbx_strand_id
1 'polypeptide(L)'
;MAMMGVRIAPVSSFFLILFVSLVAGKDSQDVVSLESCRQSGFDPLQLACDTCDLLPESVVNKCRGCCQPFRNVNAKAKRYEAAVLLHPEGQSFFPEIDELYNEDVKGIQQQKGKKRFFTKTIESASYFAPSPSMILWFNEIPGSSATVTNLKSKAAEIIMLGGWKRDEARDMLLALLPDA
;
A
#
# COMPACT_ATOMS: atom_id res chain seq x y z
N MET A 1 -6.27 75.48 30.35
CA MET A 1 -6.68 74.06 30.36
C MET A 1 -5.64 73.31 29.54
N ALA A 2 -4.61 72.75 30.17
CA ALA A 2 -4.60 71.52 30.98
C ALA A 2 -4.15 70.33 30.11
N MET A 3 -2.96 69.84 30.46
CA MET A 3 -2.47 68.46 30.37
C MET A 3 -2.48 67.76 29.01
N MET A 4 -1.26 67.45 28.54
CA MET A 4 -0.95 66.14 27.98
C MET A 4 0.53 65.82 28.27
N GLY A 5 0.75 65.15 29.39
CA GLY A 5 1.88 64.24 29.53
C GLY A 5 1.39 62.83 29.23
N VAL A 6 2.25 61.99 28.64
CA VAL A 6 2.55 60.61 29.07
C VAL A 6 3.82 60.20 28.29
N ARG A 7 4.92 59.93 28.99
CA ARG A 7 6.09 59.22 28.44
C ARG A 7 5.90 57.73 28.76
N ILE A 8 5.88 56.88 27.75
CA ILE A 8 5.85 55.42 27.88
C ILE A 8 7.26 54.89 27.60
N ALA A 9 7.83 54.16 28.55
CA ALA A 9 9.15 53.52 28.48
C ALA A 9 9.11 52.21 27.67
N PRO A 10 10.26 51.74 27.13
CA PRO A 10 10.31 50.53 26.31
C PRO A 10 10.26 49.27 27.17
N VAL A 11 9.34 48.37 26.83
CA VAL A 11 9.21 47.05 27.48
C VAL A 11 10.23 46.09 26.88
N SER A 12 10.97 45.48 27.78
CA SER A 12 12.07 44.55 27.59
C SER A 12 11.68 43.32 26.74
N SER A 13 12.41 43.11 25.64
CA SER A 13 12.36 41.87 24.85
C SER A 13 13.14 40.76 25.55
N PHE A 14 12.46 39.93 26.32
CA PHE A 14 12.94 38.62 26.72
C PHE A 14 12.31 37.57 25.80
N PHE A 15 12.98 37.25 24.69
CA PHE A 15 12.66 36.08 23.87
C PHE A 15 13.24 34.84 24.55
N LEU A 16 12.40 34.15 25.34
CA LEU A 16 12.66 32.80 25.82
C LEU A 16 12.39 31.82 24.67
N ILE A 17 13.46 31.42 23.97
CA ILE A 17 13.42 30.37 22.95
C ILE A 17 13.27 29.03 23.66
N LEU A 18 12.05 28.51 23.67
CA LEU A 18 11.71 27.18 24.14
C LEU A 18 12.07 26.19 23.02
N PHE A 19 13.21 25.49 23.17
CA PHE A 19 13.60 24.38 22.32
C PHE A 19 12.62 23.22 22.51
N VAL A 20 11.56 23.18 21.70
CA VAL A 20 10.76 21.97 21.49
C VAL A 20 11.57 21.07 20.58
N SER A 21 12.25 20.09 21.17
CA SER A 21 12.85 18.97 20.44
C SER A 21 11.72 18.11 19.88
N LEU A 22 11.23 18.49 18.69
CA LEU A 22 10.39 17.65 17.87
C LEU A 22 11.27 16.51 17.35
N VAL A 23 11.19 15.34 17.99
CA VAL A 23 11.71 14.09 17.43
C VAL A 23 10.84 13.79 16.21
N ALA A 24 11.26 14.30 15.05
CA ALA A 24 10.76 13.89 13.76
C ALA A 24 11.27 12.46 13.51
N GLY A 25 10.49 11.48 13.94
CA GLY A 25 10.57 10.12 13.43
C GLY A 25 10.23 10.15 11.95
N LYS A 26 11.23 10.41 11.13
CA LYS A 26 11.14 10.42 9.67
C LYS A 26 11.24 8.98 9.19
N ASP A 27 10.15 8.22 9.29
CA ASP A 27 9.93 7.07 8.40
C ASP A 27 9.55 7.63 7.03
N SER A 28 10.50 8.31 6.39
CA SER A 28 10.48 8.51 4.95
C SER A 28 10.93 7.19 4.35
N GLN A 29 9.97 6.29 4.15
CA GLN A 29 10.14 5.11 3.33
C GLN A 29 10.31 5.62 1.89
N ASP A 30 11.54 6.05 1.58
CA ASP A 30 11.97 6.33 0.21
C ASP A 30 11.63 5.08 -0.59
N VAL A 31 10.75 5.24 -1.57
CA VAL A 31 10.33 4.15 -2.45
C VAL A 31 11.57 3.76 -3.26
N VAL A 32 12.34 2.80 -2.75
CA VAL A 32 13.50 2.26 -3.45
C VAL A 32 12.98 1.71 -4.76
N SER A 33 13.44 2.28 -5.88
CA SER A 33 12.95 1.86 -7.19
C SER A 33 13.31 0.38 -7.42
N LEU A 34 12.41 -0.31 -8.12
CA LEU A 34 12.56 -1.73 -8.41
C LEU A 34 13.87 -2.01 -9.18
N GLU A 35 14.29 -1.09 -10.06
CA GLU A 35 15.61 -1.13 -10.70
C GLU A 35 16.78 -1.05 -9.72
N SER A 36 16.73 -0.19 -8.71
CA SER A 36 17.82 -0.01 -7.74
C SER A 36 18.07 -1.28 -6.92
N CYS A 37 16.99 -1.97 -6.54
CA CYS A 37 17.06 -3.27 -5.87
C CYS A 37 17.70 -4.33 -6.77
N ARG A 38 17.26 -4.42 -8.03
CA ARG A 38 17.81 -5.36 -9.00
C ARG A 38 19.29 -5.13 -9.30
N GLN A 39 19.71 -3.87 -9.43
CA GLN A 39 21.12 -3.51 -9.60
C GLN A 39 21.99 -3.89 -8.39
N SER A 40 21.40 -3.92 -7.20
CA SER A 40 22.06 -4.37 -5.98
C SER A 40 22.06 -5.89 -5.81
N GLY A 41 21.54 -6.64 -6.78
CA GLY A 41 21.46 -8.11 -6.76
C GLY A 41 20.25 -8.66 -5.99
N PHE A 42 19.28 -7.81 -5.64
CA PHE A 42 18.07 -8.21 -4.92
C PHE A 42 16.85 -8.22 -5.85
N ASP A 43 16.06 -9.30 -5.80
CA ASP A 43 14.74 -9.32 -6.45
C ASP A 43 13.67 -8.90 -5.43
N PRO A 44 13.19 -7.64 -5.45
CA PRO A 44 12.24 -7.14 -4.47
C PRO A 44 10.89 -7.87 -4.53
N LEU A 45 10.59 -8.59 -5.62
CA LEU A 45 9.37 -9.39 -5.74
C LEU A 45 9.51 -10.74 -5.01
N GLN A 46 10.72 -11.20 -4.74
CA GLN A 46 10.97 -12.51 -4.12
C GLN A 46 11.64 -12.45 -2.74
N LEU A 47 12.24 -11.30 -2.40
CA LEU A 47 13.05 -11.09 -1.21
C LEU A 47 12.21 -10.94 0.06
N ALA A 48 12.43 -11.86 0.99
CA ALA A 48 11.88 -11.87 2.34
C ALA A 48 12.74 -11.01 3.28
N CYS A 49 12.13 -10.18 4.13
CA CYS A 49 12.91 -9.37 5.07
C CYS A 49 13.73 -10.21 6.07
N ASP A 50 13.22 -11.36 6.49
CA ASP A 50 13.96 -12.29 7.37
C ASP A 50 15.25 -12.82 6.72
N THR A 51 15.31 -12.87 5.38
CA THR A 51 16.54 -13.27 4.66
C THR A 51 17.62 -12.21 4.78
N CYS A 52 17.26 -10.94 4.98
CA CYS A 52 18.24 -9.87 5.16
C CYS A 52 19.03 -10.03 6.45
N ASP A 53 18.49 -10.69 7.48
CA ASP A 53 19.19 -10.92 8.75
C ASP A 53 20.29 -11.99 8.66
N LEU A 54 20.29 -12.78 7.57
CA LEU A 54 21.32 -13.79 7.29
C LEU A 54 22.50 -13.24 6.47
N LEU A 55 22.41 -12.00 6.01
CA LEU A 55 23.41 -11.36 5.16
C LEU A 55 24.47 -10.61 5.99
N PRO A 56 25.68 -10.41 5.45
CA PRO A 56 26.71 -9.63 6.13
C PRO A 56 26.30 -8.15 6.30
N GLU A 57 26.70 -7.52 7.41
CA GLU A 57 26.30 -6.15 7.79
C GLU A 57 26.45 -5.12 6.66
N SER A 58 27.45 -5.30 5.79
CA SER A 58 27.72 -4.43 4.64
C SER A 58 26.57 -4.32 3.63
N VAL A 59 25.65 -5.29 3.59
CA VAL A 59 24.54 -5.33 2.62
C VAL A 59 23.15 -5.39 3.27
N VAL A 60 23.05 -5.65 4.58
CA VAL A 60 21.78 -5.76 5.31
C VAL A 60 20.88 -4.53 5.10
N ASN A 61 21.45 -3.33 5.21
CA ASN A 61 20.67 -2.09 5.09
C ASN A 61 20.07 -1.90 3.69
N LYS A 62 20.80 -2.29 2.63
CA LYS A 62 20.28 -2.26 1.25
C LYS A 62 19.21 -3.33 1.03
N CYS A 63 19.43 -4.53 1.56
CA CYS A 63 18.44 -5.62 1.50
C CYS A 63 17.13 -5.20 2.17
N ARG A 64 17.19 -4.59 3.36
CA ARG A 64 16.01 -4.12 4.10
C ARG A 64 15.22 -3.03 3.38
N GLY A 65 15.88 -2.21 2.56
CA GLY A 65 15.20 -1.25 1.69
C GLY A 65 14.46 -1.89 0.50
N CYS A 66 14.78 -3.15 0.17
CA CYS A 66 14.25 -3.87 -0.99
C CYS A 66 13.33 -5.04 -0.63
N CYS A 67 13.34 -5.47 0.63
CA CYS A 67 12.61 -6.65 1.07
C CYS A 67 11.14 -6.34 1.33
N GLN A 68 10.32 -7.38 1.25
CA GLN A 68 8.90 -7.30 1.56
C GLN A 68 8.66 -7.87 2.98
N PRO A 69 8.14 -7.08 3.94
CA PRO A 69 8.01 -7.51 5.34
C PRO A 69 7.00 -8.65 5.52
N PHE A 70 6.10 -8.84 4.57
CA PHE A 70 5.06 -9.88 4.59
C PHE A 70 5.51 -11.22 4.00
N ARG A 71 6.69 -11.30 3.36
CA ARG A 71 7.26 -12.56 2.88
C ARG A 71 8.07 -13.28 3.98
N ASN A 72 7.50 -13.52 5.17
CA ASN A 72 8.16 -14.44 6.10
C ASN A 72 8.03 -15.89 5.58
N VAL A 73 8.96 -16.78 5.97
CA VAL A 73 9.01 -18.17 5.47
C VAL A 73 7.71 -18.93 5.79
N ASN A 74 7.00 -18.54 6.86
CA ASN A 74 5.72 -19.10 7.27
C ASN A 74 4.53 -18.62 6.40
N ALA A 75 4.62 -17.44 5.80
CA ALA A 75 3.62 -16.86 4.90
C ALA A 75 3.80 -17.35 3.45
N LYS A 76 5.04 -17.66 3.02
CA LYS A 76 5.35 -18.14 1.65
C LYS A 76 4.63 -19.44 1.26
N ALA A 77 4.22 -20.29 2.20
CA ALA A 77 3.51 -21.54 1.91
C ALA A 77 1.98 -21.40 1.94
N LYS A 78 1.45 -20.29 2.46
CA LYS A 78 0.01 -20.15 2.71
C LYS A 78 -0.65 -19.39 1.57
N ARG A 79 -1.62 -20.04 0.90
CA ARG A 79 -2.52 -19.36 -0.05
C ARG A 79 -3.36 -18.33 0.67
N TYR A 80 -3.71 -17.25 -0.01
CA TYR A 80 -4.59 -16.23 0.55
C TYR A 80 -6.00 -16.80 0.69
N GLU A 81 -6.68 -16.46 1.78
CA GLU A 81 -8.04 -16.90 2.03
C GLU A 81 -9.04 -16.07 1.21
N ALA A 82 -8.76 -14.79 1.02
CA ALA A 82 -9.59 -13.86 0.26
C ALA A 82 -8.79 -12.79 -0.47
N ALA A 83 -9.37 -12.27 -1.55
CA ALA A 83 -8.89 -11.11 -2.29
C ALA A 83 -10.04 -10.17 -2.65
N VAL A 84 -9.75 -8.87 -2.68
CA VAL A 84 -10.66 -7.84 -3.16
C VAL A 84 -9.97 -7.05 -4.26
N LEU A 85 -10.55 -7.05 -5.45
CA LEU A 85 -10.14 -6.15 -6.53
C LEU A 85 -10.81 -4.80 -6.34
N LEU A 86 -10.02 -3.77 -6.06
CA LEU A 86 -10.45 -2.39 -6.09
C LEU A 86 -10.32 -1.83 -7.50
N HIS A 87 -11.44 -1.47 -8.09
CA HIS A 87 -11.52 -0.93 -9.45
C HIS A 87 -12.01 0.53 -9.40
N PRO A 88 -11.32 1.49 -10.03
CA PRO A 88 -11.75 2.89 -10.01
C PRO A 88 -13.08 3.09 -10.73
N GLU A 89 -13.95 3.94 -10.18
CA GLU A 89 -15.20 4.32 -10.86
C GLU A 89 -14.91 5.29 -12.01
N GLY A 90 -15.31 4.91 -13.22
CA GLY A 90 -15.34 5.80 -14.37
C GLY A 90 -13.97 6.00 -15.03
N GLN A 91 -14.02 6.03 -16.37
CA GLN A 91 -12.93 6.20 -17.34
C GLN A 91 -11.85 5.10 -17.36
N SER A 92 -11.54 4.67 -18.59
CA SER A 92 -10.64 3.56 -18.91
C SER A 92 -9.17 3.99 -18.88
N PHE A 93 -8.71 4.49 -17.73
CA PHE A 93 -7.30 4.80 -17.53
C PHE A 93 -6.43 3.54 -17.48
N PHE A 94 -7.05 2.38 -17.24
CA PHE A 94 -6.38 1.10 -17.06
C PHE A 94 -7.09 0.02 -17.89
N PRO A 95 -7.02 0.07 -19.24
CA PRO A 95 -7.82 -0.79 -20.12
C PRO A 95 -7.64 -2.28 -19.82
N GLU A 96 -6.40 -2.70 -19.53
CA GLU A 96 -6.07 -4.07 -19.12
C GLU A 96 -6.84 -4.54 -17.88
N ILE A 97 -6.99 -3.64 -16.90
CA ILE A 97 -7.70 -3.96 -15.65
C ILE A 97 -9.22 -3.82 -15.84
N ASP A 98 -9.66 -2.94 -16.73
CA ASP A 98 -11.07 -2.83 -17.11
C ASP A 98 -11.55 -4.11 -17.82
N GLU A 99 -10.73 -4.66 -18.72
CA GLU A 99 -11.02 -5.95 -19.36
C GLU A 99 -11.07 -7.08 -18.34
N LEU A 100 -10.08 -7.17 -17.43
CA LEU A 100 -10.11 -8.12 -16.31
C LEU A 100 -11.41 -7.99 -15.51
N TYR A 101 -11.79 -6.75 -15.18
CA TYR A 101 -12.99 -6.45 -14.39
C TYR A 101 -14.28 -6.88 -15.10
N ASN A 102 -14.39 -6.57 -16.39
CA ASN A 102 -15.61 -6.78 -17.16
C ASN A 102 -15.77 -8.22 -17.67
N GLU A 103 -14.68 -8.86 -18.06
CA GLU A 103 -14.71 -10.16 -18.73
C GLU A 103 -14.40 -11.32 -17.79
N ASP A 104 -13.39 -11.18 -16.92
CA ASP A 104 -12.83 -12.31 -16.18
C ASP A 104 -13.40 -12.44 -14.76
N VAL A 105 -13.80 -11.34 -14.11
CA VAL A 105 -14.25 -11.35 -12.70
C VAL A 105 -15.36 -12.37 -12.45
N LYS A 106 -16.34 -12.50 -13.35
CA LYS A 106 -17.43 -13.48 -13.18
C LYS A 106 -16.91 -14.92 -13.19
N GLY A 107 -15.99 -15.24 -14.10
CA GLY A 107 -15.36 -16.56 -14.17
C GLY A 107 -14.52 -16.85 -12.92
N ILE A 108 -13.71 -15.88 -12.49
CA ILE A 108 -12.90 -15.98 -11.27
C ILE A 108 -13.81 -16.17 -10.05
N GLN A 109 -14.91 -15.42 -9.93
CA GLN A 109 -15.86 -15.57 -8.81
C GLN A 109 -16.58 -16.92 -8.82
N GLN A 110 -16.84 -17.49 -9.99
CA GLN A 110 -17.43 -18.83 -10.12
C GLN A 110 -16.43 -19.91 -9.67
N GLN A 111 -15.16 -19.78 -10.08
CA GLN A 111 -14.12 -20.76 -9.74
C GLN A 111 -13.65 -20.64 -8.29
N LYS A 112 -13.45 -19.42 -7.79
CA LYS A 112 -12.88 -19.14 -6.46
C LYS A 112 -13.92 -18.89 -5.38
N GLY A 113 -15.19 -18.72 -5.77
CA GLY A 113 -16.29 -18.42 -4.86
C GLY A 113 -16.43 -16.95 -4.51
N LYS A 114 -17.66 -16.43 -4.60
CA LYS A 114 -18.04 -15.03 -4.35
C LYS A 114 -17.74 -14.50 -2.94
N LYS A 115 -17.51 -15.40 -1.98
CA LYS A 115 -17.10 -15.01 -0.62
C LYS A 115 -15.60 -14.68 -0.57
N ARG A 116 -14.78 -15.43 -1.31
CA ARG A 116 -13.32 -15.31 -1.29
C ARG A 116 -12.82 -14.22 -2.23
N PHE A 117 -13.42 -14.11 -3.40
CA PHE A 117 -13.09 -13.06 -4.36
C PHE A 117 -14.30 -12.17 -4.63
N PHE A 118 -14.14 -10.87 -4.40
CA PHE A 118 -15.15 -9.88 -4.76
C PHE A 118 -14.50 -8.57 -5.21
N THR A 119 -15.30 -7.70 -5.80
CA THR A 119 -14.84 -6.41 -6.31
C THR A 119 -15.44 -5.26 -5.51
N LYS A 120 -14.73 -4.14 -5.47
CA LYS A 120 -15.21 -2.88 -4.90
C LYS A 120 -14.84 -1.74 -5.82
N THR A 121 -15.80 -0.88 -6.10
CA THR A 121 -15.55 0.35 -6.83
C THR A 121 -14.95 1.39 -5.89
N ILE A 122 -13.92 2.11 -6.35
CA ILE A 122 -13.36 3.25 -5.63
C ILE A 122 -13.87 4.52 -6.30
N GLU A 123 -14.64 5.31 -5.55
CA GLU A 123 -15.04 6.66 -5.98
C GLU A 123 -13.81 7.59 -6.01
N SER A 124 -13.68 8.33 -7.10
CA SER A 124 -12.65 9.36 -7.21
C SER A 124 -13.18 10.68 -6.63
N ALA A 125 -12.65 11.11 -5.49
CA ALA A 125 -12.98 12.42 -4.90
C ALA A 125 -12.29 13.61 -5.62
N SER A 126 -11.52 13.36 -6.68
CA SER A 126 -10.66 14.32 -7.37
C SER A 126 -10.59 14.02 -8.88
N TYR A 127 -10.03 14.96 -9.65
CA TYR A 127 -9.68 14.78 -11.07
C TYR A 127 -8.67 13.65 -11.32
N PHE A 128 -8.05 13.11 -10.27
CA PHE A 128 -7.12 11.99 -10.35
C PHE A 128 -7.83 10.69 -10.00
N ALA A 129 -8.06 9.84 -11.00
CA ALA A 129 -8.56 8.49 -10.78
C ALA A 129 -7.56 7.68 -9.91
N PRO A 130 -8.02 7.01 -8.85
CA PRO A 130 -7.15 6.19 -8.04
C PRO A 130 -6.65 4.98 -8.85
N SER A 131 -5.40 4.57 -8.61
CA SER A 131 -4.87 3.37 -9.26
C SER A 131 -5.64 2.11 -8.80
N PRO A 132 -5.96 1.19 -9.72
CA PRO A 132 -6.55 -0.09 -9.35
C PRO A 132 -5.59 -0.85 -8.44
N SER A 133 -6.14 -1.60 -7.51
CA SER A 133 -5.33 -2.36 -6.55
C SER A 133 -6.05 -3.63 -6.10
N MET A 134 -5.27 -4.59 -5.63
CA MET A 134 -5.75 -5.83 -5.07
C MET A 134 -5.41 -5.87 -3.59
N ILE A 135 -6.40 -6.13 -2.75
CA ILE A 135 -6.19 -6.34 -1.32
C ILE A 135 -6.27 -7.84 -1.05
N LEU A 136 -5.34 -8.38 -0.27
CA LEU A 136 -5.23 -9.80 0.02
C LEU A 136 -5.24 -10.07 1.54
N TRP A 137 -5.81 -11.20 1.96
CA TRP A 137 -5.87 -11.64 3.36
C TRP A 137 -5.49 -13.11 3.50
N PHE A 138 -4.68 -13.45 4.51
CA PHE A 138 -4.24 -14.85 4.75
C PHE A 138 -5.22 -15.68 5.59
N ASN A 139 -5.95 -15.05 6.52
CA ASN A 139 -6.62 -15.75 7.61
C ASN A 139 -8.09 -15.39 7.80
N GLU A 140 -8.58 -14.38 7.08
CA GLU A 140 -9.95 -13.89 7.23
C GLU A 140 -10.56 -13.56 5.86
N ILE A 141 -11.87 -13.77 5.78
CA ILE A 141 -12.67 -13.31 4.65
C ILE A 141 -13.33 -12.00 5.09
N PRO A 142 -12.96 -10.85 4.50
CA PRO A 142 -13.58 -9.59 4.86
C PRO A 142 -15.05 -9.59 4.46
N GLY A 143 -15.89 -8.91 5.26
CA GLY A 143 -17.29 -8.74 4.93
C GLY A 143 -17.45 -7.92 3.65
N SER A 144 -18.32 -8.37 2.72
CA SER A 144 -18.55 -7.68 1.44
C SER A 144 -19.13 -6.28 1.60
N SER A 145 -19.70 -5.93 2.76
CA SER A 145 -20.18 -4.59 3.10
C SER A 145 -19.11 -3.67 3.71
N ALA A 146 -17.89 -4.16 3.97
CA ALA A 146 -16.82 -3.34 4.53
C ALA A 146 -16.44 -2.18 3.60
N THR A 147 -16.09 -1.04 4.19
CA THR A 147 -15.59 0.14 3.48
C THR A 147 -14.16 -0.10 3.01
N VAL A 148 -13.74 0.57 1.93
CA VAL A 148 -12.37 0.44 1.38
C VAL A 148 -11.31 0.74 2.46
N THR A 149 -11.55 1.73 3.33
CA THR A 149 -10.66 2.06 4.44
C THR A 149 -10.53 0.90 5.42
N ASN A 150 -11.65 0.26 5.80
CA ASN A 150 -11.63 -0.88 6.71
C ASN A 150 -10.91 -2.09 6.08
N LEU A 151 -11.18 -2.34 4.80
CA LEU A 151 -10.49 -3.38 4.04
C LEU A 151 -8.97 -3.16 4.05
N LYS A 152 -8.50 -1.96 3.68
CA LYS A 152 -7.06 -1.65 3.65
C LYS A 152 -6.40 -1.78 5.02
N SER A 153 -7.07 -1.37 6.10
CA SER A 153 -6.50 -1.42 7.46
C SER A 153 -6.24 -2.84 7.98
N LYS A 154 -6.92 -3.85 7.44
CA LYS A 154 -6.81 -5.25 7.86
C LYS A 154 -6.13 -6.13 6.81
N ALA A 155 -5.74 -5.55 5.68
CA ALA A 155 -5.09 -6.23 4.60
C ALA A 155 -3.80 -6.90 5.07
N ALA A 156 -3.57 -8.13 4.64
CA ALA A 156 -2.23 -8.71 4.72
C ALA A 156 -1.31 -8.08 3.67
N GLU A 157 -1.85 -7.77 2.48
CA GLU A 157 -1.10 -7.18 1.38
C GLU A 157 -2.00 -6.31 0.49
N ILE A 158 -1.41 -5.27 -0.08
CA ILE A 158 -2.06 -4.42 -1.09
C ILE A 158 -1.12 -4.32 -2.29
N ILE A 159 -1.57 -4.83 -3.44
CA ILE A 159 -0.83 -4.81 -4.70
C ILE A 159 -1.42 -3.73 -5.60
N MET A 160 -0.61 -2.77 -6.04
CA MET A 160 -1.04 -1.80 -7.04
C MET A 160 -0.99 -2.43 -8.43
N LEU A 161 -2.08 -2.33 -9.19
CA LEU A 161 -2.24 -2.95 -10.51
C LEU A 161 -2.02 -1.96 -11.66
N GLY A 162 -1.59 -0.74 -11.36
CA GLY A 162 -1.23 0.24 -12.39
C GLY A 162 -0.10 -0.31 -13.27
N GLY A 163 -0.36 -0.45 -14.58
CA GLY A 163 0.61 -0.96 -15.56
C GLY A 163 0.69 -2.48 -15.66
N TRP A 164 -0.12 -3.23 -14.90
CA TRP A 164 -0.22 -4.68 -15.05
C TRP A 164 -1.03 -5.06 -16.29
N LYS A 165 -0.66 -6.16 -16.95
CA LYS A 165 -1.46 -6.74 -18.02
C LYS A 165 -2.63 -7.55 -17.46
N ARG A 166 -3.71 -7.65 -18.24
CA ARG A 166 -4.90 -8.44 -17.89
C ARG A 166 -4.53 -9.87 -17.50
N ASP A 167 -3.83 -10.58 -18.38
CA ASP A 167 -3.50 -12.00 -18.20
C ASP A 167 -2.61 -12.21 -16.96
N GLU A 168 -1.66 -11.32 -16.70
CA GLU A 168 -0.77 -11.39 -15.53
C GLU A 168 -1.56 -11.23 -14.22
N ALA A 169 -2.47 -10.25 -14.16
CA ALA A 169 -3.33 -10.03 -13.01
C ALA A 169 -4.32 -11.18 -12.79
N ARG A 170 -4.87 -11.75 -13.88
CA ARG A 170 -5.75 -12.92 -13.84
C ARG A 170 -5.01 -14.14 -13.31
N ASP A 171 -3.86 -14.47 -13.89
CA ASP A 171 -3.09 -15.65 -13.52
C ASP A 171 -2.60 -15.55 -12.07
N MET A 172 -2.24 -14.36 -11.62
CA MET A 172 -1.96 -14.08 -10.21
C MET A 172 -3.17 -14.41 -9.32
N LEU A 173 -4.38 -13.90 -9.61
CA LEU A 173 -5.59 -14.21 -8.84
C LEU A 173 -5.88 -15.71 -8.79
N LEU A 174 -5.73 -16.38 -9.93
CA LEU A 174 -5.98 -17.82 -10.05
C LEU A 174 -4.97 -18.66 -9.26
N ALA A 175 -3.72 -18.23 -9.19
CA ALA A 175 -2.67 -18.90 -8.44
C ALA A 175 -2.75 -18.66 -6.93
N LEU A 176 -3.11 -17.43 -6.52
CA LEU A 176 -3.06 -16.99 -5.12
C LEU A 176 -4.22 -17.49 -4.27
N LEU A 177 -5.40 -17.72 -4.87
CA LEU A 177 -6.61 -18.11 -4.16
C LEU A 177 -6.91 -19.61 -4.32
N PRO A 178 -7.37 -20.30 -3.26
CA PRO A 178 -7.89 -21.66 -3.39
C PRO A 178 -9.19 -21.68 -4.22
N ASP A 179 -9.46 -22.80 -4.89
CA ASP A 179 -10.76 -23.03 -5.55
C ASP A 179 -11.86 -23.24 -4.51
N ALA A 180 -13.10 -22.89 -4.86
CA ALA A 180 -14.27 -22.99 -3.98
C ALA A 180 -14.90 -24.38 -3.93
#